data_AF-A0A0V0GG08-F1
#
_entry.id   AF-A0A0V0GG08-F1
#
_cell.length_a   1.000
_cell.length_b   1.000
_cell.length_c   1.000
_cell.angle_alpha   90.00
_cell.angle_beta   90.00
_cell.angle_gamma   90.00
#
_symmetry.space_group_name_H-M   'P 1'
#
loop_
_entity.id
_entity.type
_entity.pdbx_description
1 polymer ?
#
loop_
_entity_poly.entity_id
_entity_poly.type
_entity_poly.pdbx_seq_one_letter_code
_entity_poly.pdbx_strand_id
1 'polypeptide(L)'
;MLSGYAQKGDIQGAVRVFRQLVKDGVRPNEFTFSSVINACVTSMASVEQGKQFHCSAIKSGHSNAFCVSSALVTMYAKRGNIESANEIFKRQPE
;
A
#
# COMPACT_ATOMS: atom_id res chain seq x y z
N MET A 1 12.74 5.27 -6.35
CA MET A 1 13.39 4.56 -5.23
C MET A 1 12.43 3.57 -4.57
N LEU A 2 11.29 4.00 -4.01
CA LEU A 2 10.34 3.09 -3.33
C LEU A 2 9.68 2.07 -4.27
N SER A 3 9.35 2.47 -5.50
CA SER A 3 8.85 1.57 -6.56
C SER A 3 9.81 0.43 -6.93
N GLY A 4 11.13 0.66 -6.84
CA GLY A 4 12.14 -0.37 -7.13
C GLY A 4 12.18 -1.48 -6.08
N TYR A 5 11.95 -1.13 -4.80
CA TYR A 5 11.81 -2.11 -3.73
C TYR A 5 10.50 -2.90 -3.87
N ALA A 6 9.41 -2.23 -4.25
CA ALA A 6 8.13 -2.86 -4.51
C ALA A 6 8.20 -3.91 -5.64
N GLN A 7 8.86 -3.59 -6.76
CA GLN A 7 9.06 -4.52 -7.88
C GLN A 7 9.88 -5.75 -7.49
N LYS A 8 10.83 -5.60 -6.56
CA LYS A 8 11.64 -6.70 -6.04
C LYS A 8 10.95 -7.47 -4.90
N GLY A 9 9.76 -7.05 -4.46
CA GLY A 9 9.10 -7.60 -3.28
C GLY A 9 9.86 -7.36 -1.97
N ASP A 10 10.80 -6.41 -1.94
CA ASP A 10 11.56 -6.07 -0.74
C ASP A 10 10.77 -5.11 0.14
N ILE A 11 9.91 -5.70 0.96
CA ILE A 11 9.08 -4.96 1.91
C ILE A 11 9.92 -4.19 2.93
N GLN A 12 11.05 -4.73 3.39
CA GLN A 12 11.88 -4.08 4.41
C GLN A 12 12.54 -2.82 3.85
N GLY A 13 13.05 -2.89 2.62
CA GLY A 13 13.55 -1.74 1.89
C GLY A 13 12.47 -0.68 1.66
N ALA A 14 11.29 -1.08 1.17
CA ALA A 14 10.17 -0.18 0.93
C ALA A 14 9.71 0.55 2.21
N VAL A 15 9.57 -0.17 3.32
CA VAL A 15 9.20 0.39 4.63
C VAL A 15 10.28 1.33 5.16
N ARG A 16 11.56 1.01 4.97
CA ARG A 16 12.67 1.87 5.39
C ARG A 16 12.63 3.22 4.68
N VAL A 17 12.46 3.22 3.37
CA VAL A 17 12.34 4.45 2.58
C VAL A 17 11.08 5.23 2.96
N PHE A 18 9.95 4.55 3.16
CA PHE A 18 8.72 5.18 3.62
C PHE A 18 8.91 5.90 4.97
N ARG A 19 9.52 5.23 5.95
CA ARG A 19 9.79 5.83 7.26
C ARG A 19 10.76 7.01 7.17
N GLN A 20 11.76 6.93 6.30
CA GLN A 20 12.70 8.01 6.10
C GLN A 20 12.00 9.25 5.55
N LEU A 21 11.14 9.10 4.53
CA LEU A 21 10.32 10.20 4.00
C LEU A 21 9.51 10.89 5.09
N VAL A 22 8.83 10.11 5.93
CA VAL A 22 8.02 10.65 7.03
C VAL A 22 8.89 11.37 8.08
N LYS A 23 10.05 10.81 8.43
CA LYS A 23 11.00 11.42 9.37
C LYS A 23 11.58 12.73 8.87
N ASP A 24 11.81 12.84 7.56
CA ASP A 24 12.32 14.04 6.90
C ASP A 24 11.23 15.11 6.70
N GLY A 25 10.01 14.89 7.23
CA GLY A 25 8.89 15.81 7.11
C GLY A 25 8.22 15.79 5.74
N VAL A 26 8.62 14.89 4.84
CA VAL A 26 8.02 14.74 3.52
C VAL A 26 6.71 13.97 3.65
N ARG A 27 5.61 14.62 3.25
CA ARG A 27 4.29 14.00 3.25
C ARG A 27 4.21 12.91 2.16
N PRO A 28 3.90 11.65 2.53
CA PRO A 28 3.63 10.60 1.55
C PRO A 28 2.43 10.96 0.68
N ASN A 29 2.57 10.78 -0.63
CA ASN A 29 1.49 10.96 -1.61
C ASN A 29 0.92 9.60 -2.08
N GLU A 30 -0.05 9.64 -2.98
CA GLU A 30 -0.72 8.46 -3.52
C GLU A 30 0.25 7.46 -4.18
N PHE A 31 1.28 7.93 -4.87
CA PHE A 31 2.31 7.05 -5.46
C PHE A 31 3.19 6.38 -4.42
N THR A 32 3.48 7.09 -3.32
CA THR A 32 4.23 6.57 -2.17
C THR A 32 3.44 5.43 -1.50
N PHE A 33 2.14 5.65 -1.26
CA PHE A 33 1.25 4.63 -0.71
C PHE A 33 1.08 3.44 -1.64
N SER A 34 0.78 3.68 -2.92
CA SER A 34 0.64 2.61 -3.92
C SER A 34 1.89 1.72 -3.98
N SER A 35 3.07 2.34 -3.97
CA SER A 35 4.35 1.61 -4.01
C SER A 35 4.59 0.78 -2.75
N VAL A 36 4.36 1.34 -1.54
CA VAL A 36 4.61 0.60 -0.29
C VAL A 36 3.59 -0.52 -0.07
N ILE A 37 2.34 -0.32 -0.49
CA ILE A 37 1.28 -1.34 -0.43
C ILE A 37 1.58 -2.47 -1.40
N ASN A 38 2.05 -2.17 -2.62
CA ASN A 38 2.46 -3.21 -3.58
C ASN A 38 3.64 -4.04 -3.05
N ALA A 39 4.56 -3.44 -2.28
CA ALA A 39 5.60 -4.21 -1.60
C ALA A 39 5.05 -5.20 -0.57
N CYS A 40 3.83 -5.01 -0.06
CA CYS A 40 3.16 -5.95 0.86
C CYS A 40 2.45 -7.12 0.15
N VAL A 41 2.45 -7.17 -1.19
CA VAL A 41 1.81 -8.25 -1.95
C VAL A 41 2.54 -9.60 -1.77
N THR A 42 3.85 -9.56 -1.56
CA THR A 42 4.68 -10.77 -1.38
C THR A 42 4.27 -11.57 -0.13
N SER A 43 4.52 -12.89 -0.14
CA SER A 43 4.33 -13.77 1.02
C SER A 43 5.21 -13.37 2.21
N MET A 44 6.34 -12.70 1.97
CA MET A 44 7.28 -12.26 3.00
C MET A 44 6.76 -11.11 3.87
N ALA A 45 5.77 -10.35 3.39
CA ALA A 45 5.11 -9.32 4.19
C ALA A 45 4.00 -9.95 5.05
N SER A 46 3.72 -9.42 6.23
CA SER A 46 2.53 -9.82 6.98
C SER A 46 1.28 -9.10 6.46
N VAL A 47 0.10 -9.71 6.64
CA VAL A 47 -1.17 -9.06 6.29
C VAL A 47 -1.37 -7.80 7.14
N GLU A 48 -0.87 -7.83 8.38
CA GLU A 48 -0.92 -6.73 9.34
C GLU A 48 -0.13 -5.52 8.84
N GLN A 49 1.02 -5.72 8.20
CA GLN A 49 1.77 -4.62 7.57
C GLN A 49 0.97 -3.97 6.44
N GLY A 50 0.35 -4.76 5.56
CA GLY A 50 -0.53 -4.24 4.52
C GLY A 50 -1.68 -3.41 5.09
N LYS A 51 -2.30 -3.89 6.17
CA LYS A 51 -3.36 -3.16 6.91
C LYS A 51 -2.85 -1.86 7.53
N GLN A 52 -1.63 -1.82 8.06
CA GLN A 52 -1.05 -0.58 8.60
C GLN A 52 -0.90 0.50 7.52
N PHE A 53 -0.40 0.13 6.34
CA PHE A 53 -0.29 1.07 5.22
C PHE A 53 -1.66 1.49 4.68
N HIS A 54 -2.63 0.57 4.66
CA HIS A 54 -4.02 0.92 4.34
C HIS A 54 -4.57 1.97 5.31
N CYS A 55 -4.45 1.75 6.63
CA CYS A 55 -4.88 2.73 7.63
C CYS A 55 -4.14 4.07 7.49
N SER A 56 -2.84 4.03 7.19
CA SER A 56 -2.05 5.25 6.96
C SER A 56 -2.50 6.01 5.71
N ALA A 57 -2.90 5.31 4.64
CA ALA A 57 -3.44 5.93 3.43
C ALA A 57 -4.80 6.58 3.70
N ILE A 58 -5.67 5.94 4.49
CA ILE A 58 -6.95 6.52 4.95
C ILE A 58 -6.70 7.81 5.74
N LYS A 59 -5.82 7.75 6.75
CA LYS A 59 -5.49 8.91 7.60
C LYS A 59 -4.88 10.08 6.81
N SER A 60 -4.24 9.78 5.69
CA SER A 60 -3.63 10.79 4.82
C SER A 60 -4.56 11.26 3.70
N GLY A 61 -5.79 10.73 3.61
CA GLY A 61 -6.76 11.09 2.56
C GLY A 61 -6.49 10.49 1.19
N HIS A 62 -5.60 9.49 1.08
CA HIS A 62 -5.17 8.91 -0.20
C HIS A 62 -5.80 7.55 -0.51
N SER A 63 -6.62 6.98 0.38
CA SER A 63 -7.19 5.63 0.18
C SER A 63 -8.06 5.47 -1.07
N ASN A 64 -8.70 6.56 -1.53
CA ASN A 64 -9.58 6.55 -2.70
C ASN A 64 -8.86 6.91 -4.01
N ALA A 65 -7.58 7.30 -3.95
CA ALA A 65 -6.80 7.53 -5.17
C ALA A 65 -6.69 6.23 -5.97
N PHE A 66 -6.94 6.28 -7.27
CA PHE A 66 -7.03 5.10 -8.13
C PHE A 66 -5.81 4.16 -8.03
N CYS A 67 -4.60 4.72 -7.97
CA CYS A 67 -3.38 3.93 -7.84
C CYS A 67 -3.25 3.25 -6.46
N VAL A 68 -3.83 3.83 -5.41
CA VAL A 68 -3.81 3.29 -4.04
C VAL A 68 -4.89 2.22 -3.87
N SER A 69 -6.12 2.49 -4.33
CA SER A 69 -7.22 1.53 -4.32
C SER A 69 -6.87 0.27 -5.10
N SER A 70 -6.32 0.41 -6.32
CA SER A 70 -5.85 -0.70 -7.15
C SER A 70 -4.77 -1.55 -6.46
N ALA A 71 -3.80 -0.91 -5.80
CA ALA A 71 -2.77 -1.59 -5.03
C ALA A 71 -3.35 -2.33 -3.81
N LEU A 72 -4.32 -1.73 -3.11
CA LEU A 72 -5.00 -2.35 -1.97
C LEU A 72 -5.83 -3.57 -2.38
N VAL A 73 -6.60 -3.47 -3.48
CA VAL A 73 -7.35 -4.59 -4.04
C VAL A 73 -6.40 -5.75 -4.36
N THR A 74 -5.30 -5.46 -5.07
CA THR A 74 -4.30 -6.46 -5.42
C THR A 74 -3.67 -7.10 -4.18
N MET A 75 -3.30 -6.30 -3.18
CA MET A 75 -2.70 -6.77 -1.94
C MET A 75 -3.66 -7.66 -1.15
N TYR A 76 -4.89 -7.22 -0.88
CA TYR A 76 -5.86 -8.02 -0.14
C TYR A 76 -6.23 -9.31 -0.89
N ALA A 77 -6.43 -9.24 -2.21
CA ALA A 77 -6.77 -10.40 -3.02
C ALA A 77 -5.67 -11.46 -3.00
N LYS A 78 -4.40 -11.07 -3.23
CA LYS A 78 -3.25 -11.99 -3.21
C LYS A 78 -2.93 -12.52 -1.81
N ARG A 79 -3.40 -11.86 -0.75
CA ARG A 79 -3.32 -12.33 0.64
C ARG A 79 -4.55 -13.12 1.09
N GLY A 80 -5.49 -13.42 0.19
CA GLY A 80 -6.67 -14.25 0.47
C GLY A 80 -7.83 -13.53 1.16
N ASN A 81 -7.72 -12.23 1.43
CA ASN A 81 -8.80 -11.45 2.01
C ASN A 81 -9.68 -10.84 0.91
N ILE A 82 -10.44 -11.70 0.24
CA ILE A 82 -11.28 -11.32 -0.91
C ILE A 82 -12.38 -10.34 -0.52
N GLU A 83 -12.93 -10.46 0.69
CA GLU A 83 -13.96 -9.55 1.21
C GLU A 83 -13.47 -8.11 1.23
N SER A 84 -12.31 -7.85 1.86
CA SER A 84 -11.73 -6.52 1.90
C SER A 84 -11.34 -5.99 0.51
N ALA A 85 -10.87 -6.85 -0.39
CA ALA A 85 -10.58 -6.46 -1.76
C ALA A 85 -11.85 -6.00 -2.49
N ASN A 86 -12.95 -6.75 -2.35
CA ASN A 86 -14.23 -6.43 -2.98
C ASN A 86 -14.83 -5.13 -2.44
N GLU A 87 -14.75 -4.91 -1.13
CA GLU A 87 -15.23 -3.66 -0.51
C GLU A 87 -14.47 -2.42 -1.00
N ILE A 88 -13.18 -2.54 -1.29
CA ILE A 88 -12.39 -1.43 -1.86
C ILE A 88 -12.74 -1.24 -3.34
N PHE A 89 -12.90 -2.34 -4.09
CA PHE A 89 -13.28 -2.30 -5.50
C PHE A 89 -14.63 -1.60 -5.70
N LYS A 90 -15.66 -1.92 -4.91
CA LYS A 90 -16.98 -1.29 -4.97
C LYS A 90 -16.98 0.22 -4.65
N ARG A 91 -15.99 0.71 -3.91
CA ARG A 91 -15.86 2.14 -3.57
C ARG A 91 -15.31 2.97 -4.72
N GLN A 92 -14.74 2.34 -5.76
CA GLN A 92 -14.30 3.05 -6.95
C GLN A 92 -15.51 3.28 -7.87
N PRO A 93 -15.82 4.54 -8.23
CA PRO A 93 -16.77 4.82 -9.28
C PRO A 93 -16.21 4.37 -10.64
N GLU A 94 -17.12 4.08 -11.58
CA GLU A 94 -16.80 3.77 -12.98
C GLU A 94 -16.04 4.89 -13.70
#